data_AF-A0A2K9EA51-F1
#
_entry.id   AF-A0A2K9EA51-F1
#
_cell.length_a   1.000
_cell.length_b   1.000
_cell.length_c   1.000
_cell.angle_alpha   90.00
_cell.angle_beta   90.00
_cell.angle_gamma   90.00
#
_symmetry.space_group_name_H-M   'P 1'
#
loop_
_entity.id
_entity.type
_entity.pdbx_description
1 polymer ?
#
loop_
_entity_poly.entity_id
_entity_poly.type
_entity_poly.pdbx_seq_one_letter_code
_entity_poly.pdbx_strand_id
1 'polypeptide(L)'
;MQLEYMLLLIIMLIIIPIVAISSNDTAFYIITSIIVAISSLRSFYNNFFGISEEEMDEEDIEFLQEVESQINLDLYKLGQGFQTIKSLIVIVFYIYCAFYLHHFWLKALSVFVIAHWISTLIYNLKKSIDDNSNEKVSVLKRIYMLFVNISALVIITFSTYNKFFQK
;
A
#
# COMPACT_ATOMS: atom_id res chain seq x y z
N MET A 1 16.50 9.10 -22.48
CA MET A 1 16.86 8.18 -21.38
C MET A 1 16.51 8.73 -20.00
N GLN A 2 17.22 9.71 -19.40
CA GLN A 2 16.91 10.18 -18.04
C GLN A 2 15.62 11.01 -17.94
N LEU A 3 15.34 11.82 -18.97
CA LEU A 3 14.09 12.60 -19.07
C LEU A 3 12.87 11.69 -19.21
N GLU A 4 12.94 10.65 -20.05
CA GLU A 4 11.85 9.67 -20.26
C GLU A 4 11.55 8.90 -18.97
N TYR A 5 12.59 8.48 -18.24
CA TYR A 5 12.42 7.82 -16.94
C TYR A 5 11.79 8.76 -15.90
N MET A 6 12.22 10.02 -15.84
CA MET A 6 11.63 11.03 -14.95
C MET A 6 10.17 11.32 -15.32
N LEU A 7 9.85 11.38 -16.60
CA LEU A 7 8.49 11.59 -17.11
C LEU A 7 7.59 10.39 -16.79
N LEU A 8 8.09 9.18 -16.96
CA LEU A 8 7.39 7.94 -16.61
C LEU A 8 7.13 7.86 -15.10
N LEU A 9 8.11 8.25 -14.26
CA LEU A 9 7.92 8.38 -12.81
C LEU A 9 6.84 9.40 -12.47
N ILE A 10 6.84 10.58 -13.09
CA ILE A 10 5.80 11.62 -12.86
C ILE A 10 4.42 11.09 -13.28
N ILE A 11 4.32 10.44 -14.44
CA ILE A 11 3.06 9.87 -14.92
C ILE A 11 2.55 8.83 -13.91
N MET A 12 3.40 7.89 -13.51
CA MET A 12 2.98 6.82 -12.62
C MET A 12 2.71 7.27 -11.18
N LEU A 13 3.49 8.21 -10.66
CA LEU A 13 3.42 8.65 -9.27
C LEU A 13 2.34 9.70 -9.05
N ILE A 14 2.10 10.59 -10.02
CA ILE A 14 1.23 11.76 -9.84
C ILE A 14 0.00 11.64 -10.74
N ILE A 15 0.19 11.36 -12.02
CA ILE A 15 -0.91 11.41 -13.00
C ILE A 15 -1.88 10.24 -12.80
N ILE A 16 -1.39 9.01 -12.61
CA ILE A 16 -2.26 7.84 -12.41
C ILE A 16 -3.18 8.00 -11.19
N PRO A 17 -2.69 8.34 -9.98
CA PRO A 17 -3.58 8.54 -8.83
C PRO A 17 -4.60 9.65 -9.03
N ILE A 18 -4.19 10.78 -9.63
CA ILE A 18 -5.08 11.93 -9.85
C ILE A 18 -6.16 11.60 -10.88
N VAL A 19 -5.79 11.00 -12.01
CA VAL A 19 -6.73 10.63 -13.08
C VAL A 19 -7.69 9.54 -12.58
N ALA A 20 -7.22 8.57 -11.81
CA ALA A 20 -8.07 7.53 -11.23
C ALA A 20 -9.16 8.12 -10.33
N ILE A 21 -8.82 9.09 -9.48
CA ILE A 21 -9.79 9.77 -8.60
C ILE A 21 -10.72 10.68 -9.41
N SER A 22 -10.18 11.42 -10.38
CA SER A 22 -10.93 12.42 -11.16
C SER A 22 -11.89 11.82 -12.18
N SER A 23 -11.67 10.58 -12.63
CA SER A 23 -12.51 9.96 -13.66
C SER A 23 -13.84 9.46 -13.09
N ASN A 24 -13.80 8.71 -11.99
CA ASN A 24 -14.99 8.26 -11.28
C ASN A 24 -14.61 7.95 -9.83
N ASP A 25 -14.87 8.92 -8.94
CA ASP A 25 -14.51 8.86 -7.53
C ASP A 25 -15.17 7.68 -6.80
N THR A 26 -16.36 7.27 -7.25
CA THR A 26 -17.10 6.14 -6.70
C THR A 26 -16.50 4.80 -7.12
N ALA A 27 -16.18 4.63 -8.41
CA ALA A 27 -15.50 3.42 -8.89
C ALA A 27 -14.10 3.28 -8.27
N PHE A 28 -13.34 4.38 -8.22
CA PHE A 28 -12.05 4.42 -7.53
C PHE A 28 -12.19 3.95 -6.08
N TYR A 29 -13.12 4.53 -5.33
CA TYR A 29 -13.35 4.14 -3.94
C TYR A 29 -13.67 2.65 -3.78
N ILE A 30 -14.61 2.12 -4.58
CA ILE A 30 -15.03 0.71 -4.49
C ILE A 30 -13.84 -0.21 -4.79
N ILE A 31 -13.15 0.01 -5.91
CA ILE A 31 -12.02 -0.84 -6.32
C ILE A 31 -10.90 -0.80 -5.28
N THR A 32 -10.48 0.40 -4.86
CA THR A 32 -9.39 0.53 -3.89
C THR A 32 -9.78 0.00 -2.51
N SER A 33 -11.02 0.21 -2.06
CA SER A 33 -11.49 -0.34 -0.78
C SER A 33 -11.45 -1.87 -0.76
N ILE A 34 -11.87 -2.54 -1.84
CA ILE A 34 -11.82 -3.99 -1.97
C ILE A 34 -10.38 -4.49 -1.94
N ILE A 35 -9.50 -3.89 -2.76
CA ILE A 35 -8.08 -4.28 -2.84
C ILE A 35 -7.42 -4.14 -1.47
N VAL A 36 -7.60 -3.00 -0.80
CA VAL A 36 -6.99 -2.72 0.51
C VAL A 36 -7.60 -3.60 1.59
N ALA A 37 -8.91 -3.87 1.56
CA ALA A 37 -9.55 -4.78 2.51
C ALA A 37 -9.04 -6.22 2.37
N ILE A 38 -8.95 -6.75 1.14
CA ILE A 38 -8.40 -8.09 0.87
C ILE A 38 -6.93 -8.15 1.32
N SER A 39 -6.13 -7.13 0.98
CA SER A 39 -4.73 -7.05 1.42
C SER A 39 -4.60 -7.03 2.94
N SER A 40 -5.46 -6.27 3.63
CA SER A 40 -5.46 -6.17 5.09
C SER A 40 -5.90 -7.48 5.74
N LEU A 41 -6.87 -8.19 5.15
CA LEU A 41 -7.32 -9.52 5.58
C LEU A 41 -6.23 -10.57 5.40
N ARG A 42 -5.54 -10.60 4.25
CA ARG A 42 -4.42 -11.50 3.99
C ARG A 42 -3.27 -11.24 4.98
N SER A 43 -2.91 -9.98 5.16
CA SER A 43 -1.87 -9.60 6.13
C SER A 43 -2.28 -9.92 7.57
N PHE A 44 -3.55 -9.73 7.93
CA PHE A 44 -4.08 -10.14 9.24
C PHE A 44 -3.95 -11.66 9.41
N TYR A 45 -4.38 -12.45 8.44
CA TYR A 45 -4.28 -13.91 8.47
C TYR A 45 -2.82 -14.37 8.64
N ASN A 46 -1.90 -13.86 7.82
CA ASN A 46 -0.49 -14.21 7.89
C ASN A 46 0.12 -13.84 9.25
N ASN A 47 -0.14 -12.62 9.74
CA ASN A 47 0.37 -12.17 11.04
C ASN A 47 -0.26 -12.93 12.22
N PHE A 48 -1.52 -13.35 12.11
CA PHE A 48 -2.22 -14.07 13.17
C PHE A 48 -1.77 -15.54 13.25
N PHE A 49 -1.67 -16.22 12.11
CA PHE A 49 -1.25 -17.63 12.03
C PHE A 49 0.28 -17.80 12.00
N GLY A 50 1.02 -16.71 11.84
CA GLY A 50 2.47 -16.71 11.87
C GLY A 50 3.15 -17.29 10.65
N ILE A 51 2.44 -17.35 9.53
CA ILE A 51 2.99 -17.68 8.21
C ILE A 51 3.88 -16.49 7.80
N SER A 52 5.19 -16.69 7.71
CA SER A 52 6.13 -15.68 7.27
C SER A 52 5.90 -15.33 5.80
N GLU A 53 5.73 -14.04 5.48
CA GLU A 53 5.66 -13.56 4.10
C GLU A 53 6.94 -13.87 3.30
N GLU A 54 8.05 -14.17 3.98
CA GLU A 54 9.34 -14.54 3.40
C GLU A 54 9.26 -15.78 2.49
N GLU A 55 8.39 -16.76 2.78
CA GLU A 55 8.25 -17.96 1.92
C GLU A 55 7.50 -17.69 0.61
N MET A 56 6.75 -16.60 0.50
CA MET A 56 6.02 -16.23 -0.73
C MET A 56 6.80 -15.23 -1.60
N ASP A 57 7.65 -14.38 -1.00
CA ASP A 57 8.43 -13.40 -1.76
C ASP A 57 9.60 -14.05 -2.52
N GLU A 58 10.15 -15.19 -2.07
CA GLU A 58 11.27 -15.87 -2.76
C GLU A 58 10.90 -16.42 -4.14
N GLU A 59 9.72 -17.05 -4.29
CA GLU A 59 9.23 -17.56 -5.60
C GLU A 59 9.00 -16.43 -6.61
N ASP A 60 8.44 -15.30 -6.16
CA ASP A 60 8.19 -14.14 -7.02
C ASP A 60 9.51 -13.46 -7.45
N ILE A 61 10.52 -13.43 -6.57
CA ILE A 61 11.86 -12.89 -6.87
C ILE A 61 12.60 -13.78 -7.88
N GLU A 62 12.51 -15.10 -7.77
CA GLU A 62 13.14 -16.05 -8.69
C GLU A 62 12.51 -15.96 -10.09
N PHE A 63 11.18 -15.86 -10.17
CA PHE A 63 10.46 -15.64 -11.42
C PHE A 63 10.82 -14.28 -12.08
N LEU A 64 10.92 -13.20 -11.28
CA LEU A 64 11.31 -11.89 -11.80
C LEU A 64 12.75 -11.86 -12.31
N GLN A 65 13.69 -12.56 -11.67
CA GLN A 65 15.05 -12.73 -12.18
C GLN A 65 15.09 -13.52 -13.49
N GLU A 66 14.26 -14.56 -13.60
CA GLU A 66 14.15 -15.33 -14.85
C GLU A 66 13.61 -14.47 -16.00
N VAL A 67 12.61 -13.62 -15.73
CA VAL A 67 12.06 -12.69 -16.74
C VAL A 67 13.03 -11.54 -17.04
N GLU A 68 13.75 -10.99 -16.07
CA GLU A 68 14.79 -9.97 -16.26
C GLU A 68 15.97 -10.49 -17.12
N SER A 69 16.27 -11.80 -17.05
CA SER A 69 17.26 -12.40 -17.94
C SER A 69 16.83 -12.43 -19.43
N GLN A 70 15.52 -12.37 -19.68
CA GLN A 70 14.92 -12.41 -21.02
C GLN A 70 14.62 -11.02 -21.58
N ILE A 71 14.44 -10.02 -20.71
CA ILE A 71 14.11 -8.64 -21.08
C ILE A 71 15.17 -7.74 -20.46
N ASN A 72 15.91 -6.99 -21.27
CA ASN A 72 16.98 -6.07 -20.82
C ASN A 72 16.43 -4.80 -20.13
N LEU A 73 15.53 -4.99 -19.16
CA LEU A 73 14.84 -4.02 -18.34
C LEU A 73 15.06 -4.37 -16.88
N ASP A 74 15.50 -3.39 -16.10
CA ASP A 74 15.72 -3.52 -14.65
C ASP A 74 14.36 -3.63 -13.93
N LEU A 75 13.83 -4.86 -13.86
CA LEU A 75 12.53 -5.17 -13.26
C LEU A 75 12.56 -4.91 -11.75
N TYR A 76 13.73 -5.00 -11.13
CA TYR A 76 13.94 -4.67 -9.72
C TYR A 76 13.61 -3.20 -9.41
N LYS A 77 14.19 -2.25 -10.16
CA LYS A 77 13.87 -0.82 -10.01
C LYS A 77 12.42 -0.50 -10.35
N LEU A 78 11.86 -1.19 -11.33
CA LEU A 78 10.46 -1.05 -11.71
C LEU A 78 9.52 -1.54 -10.60
N GLY A 79 9.82 -2.69 -9.99
CA GLY A 79 9.12 -3.23 -8.83
C GLY A 79 9.14 -2.29 -7.62
N GLN A 80 10.30 -1.70 -7.32
CA GLN A 80 10.41 -0.69 -6.26
C GLN A 80 9.57 0.57 -6.54
N GLY A 81 9.52 1.01 -7.80
CA GLY A 81 8.63 2.08 -8.26
C GLY A 81 7.16 1.73 -8.04
N PHE A 82 6.74 0.53 -8.44
CA PHE A 82 5.38 0.02 -8.21
C PHE A 82 5.01 -0.03 -6.73
N GLN A 83 5.91 -0.48 -5.86
CA GLN A 83 5.67 -0.55 -4.41
C GLN A 83 5.51 0.85 -3.79
N THR A 84 6.24 1.83 -4.31
CA THR A 84 6.12 3.25 -3.93
C THR A 84 4.77 3.82 -4.37
N ILE A 85 4.37 3.58 -5.62
CA ILE A 85 3.07 4.04 -6.17
C ILE A 85 1.91 3.40 -5.40
N LYS A 86 1.99 2.10 -5.11
CA LYS A 86 1.00 1.39 -4.28
C LYS A 86 0.84 2.08 -2.94
N SER A 87 1.94 2.39 -2.24
CA SER A 87 1.91 3.06 -0.94
C SER A 87 1.26 4.45 -1.05
N LEU A 88 1.55 5.20 -2.11
CA LEU A 88 0.97 6.51 -2.36
C LEU A 88 -0.54 6.44 -2.62
N ILE A 89 -1.00 5.51 -3.47
CA ILE A 89 -2.43 5.30 -3.74
C ILE A 89 -3.17 4.99 -2.44
N VAL A 90 -2.58 4.15 -1.59
CA VAL A 90 -3.17 3.79 -0.29
C VAL A 90 -3.25 5.00 0.65
N ILE A 91 -2.22 5.84 0.71
CA ILE A 91 -2.24 7.10 1.49
C ILE A 91 -3.38 8.01 1.01
N VAL A 92 -3.46 8.26 -0.30
CA VAL A 92 -4.49 9.13 -0.87
C VAL A 92 -5.89 8.56 -0.61
N PHE A 93 -6.06 7.24 -0.71
CA PHE A 93 -7.30 6.58 -0.38
C PHE A 93 -7.71 6.77 1.09
N TYR A 94 -6.78 6.68 2.05
CA TYR A 94 -7.12 6.93 3.46
C TYR A 94 -7.41 8.39 3.76
N ILE A 95 -6.73 9.33 3.10
CA ILE A 95 -7.08 10.76 3.15
C ILE A 95 -8.51 10.95 2.65
N TYR A 96 -8.86 10.31 1.52
CA TYR A 96 -10.21 10.34 0.98
C TYR A 96 -11.23 9.75 1.97
N CYS A 97 -10.94 8.60 2.58
CA CYS A 97 -11.80 7.99 3.61
C CYS A 97 -12.02 8.94 4.80
N ALA A 98 -11.00 9.69 5.23
CA ALA A 98 -11.09 10.58 6.38
C ALA A 98 -12.14 11.70 6.21
N PHE A 99 -12.45 12.10 4.97
CA PHE A 99 -13.54 13.05 4.69
C PHE A 99 -14.92 12.48 4.99
N TYR A 100 -15.11 11.17 4.85
CA TYR A 100 -16.37 10.48 5.12
C TYR A 100 -16.53 10.03 6.58
N LEU A 101 -15.48 10.14 7.42
CA LEU A 101 -15.56 9.78 8.82
C LEU A 101 -16.13 10.96 9.63
N HIS A 102 -17.28 10.77 10.28
CA HIS A 102 -17.89 11.83 11.09
C HIS A 102 -17.25 11.94 12.48
N HIS A 103 -17.00 10.80 13.14
CA HIS A 103 -16.47 10.77 14.50
C HIS A 103 -14.97 11.11 14.56
N PHE A 104 -14.61 11.99 15.49
CA PHE A 104 -13.22 12.41 15.72
C PHE A 104 -12.28 11.23 15.98
N TRP A 105 -12.71 10.24 16.77
CA TRP A 105 -11.92 9.04 17.06
C TRP A 105 -11.56 8.24 15.79
N LEU A 106 -12.47 8.14 14.83
CA LEU A 106 -12.20 7.46 13.55
C LEU A 106 -11.23 8.26 12.68
N LYS A 107 -11.30 9.60 12.72
CA LYS A 107 -10.31 10.45 12.04
C LYS A 107 -8.92 10.29 12.65
N ALA A 108 -8.81 10.22 13.97
CA ALA A 108 -7.54 9.94 14.65
C ALA A 108 -6.95 8.57 14.23
N LEU A 109 -7.81 7.55 14.15
CA LEU A 109 -7.42 6.22 13.65
C LEU A 109 -6.91 6.29 12.20
N SER A 110 -7.57 7.09 11.35
CA SER A 110 -7.15 7.30 9.97
C SER A 110 -5.80 7.99 9.86
N VAL A 111 -5.53 9.00 10.68
CA VAL A 111 -4.21 9.65 10.76
C VAL A 111 -3.12 8.64 11.15
N PHE A 112 -3.41 7.75 12.11
CA PHE A 112 -2.48 6.69 12.52
C PHE A 112 -2.13 5.75 11.35
N VAL A 113 -3.14 5.29 10.59
CA VAL A 113 -2.91 4.43 9.43
C VAL A 113 -2.16 5.17 8.31
N ILE A 114 -2.49 6.44 8.06
CA ILE A 114 -1.77 7.28 7.09
C ILE A 114 -0.29 7.43 7.49
N ALA A 115 -0.02 7.71 8.76
CA ALA A 115 1.35 7.85 9.25
C ALA A 115 2.16 6.57 9.07
N HIS A 116 1.55 5.40 9.32
CA HIS A 116 2.18 4.12 9.02
C HIS A 116 2.55 3.99 7.54
N TRP A 117 1.62 4.26 6.63
CA TRP A 117 1.89 4.17 5.19
C TRP A 117 2.91 5.21 4.69
N ILE A 118 2.95 6.40 5.29
CA ILE A 118 4.00 7.40 5.03
C ILE A 118 5.37 6.85 5.48
N SER A 119 5.45 6.25 6.67
CA SER A 119 6.70 5.63 7.13
C SER A 119 7.15 4.51 6.20
N THR A 120 6.22 3.68 5.73
CA THR A 120 6.49 2.63 4.72
C THR A 120 6.95 3.22 3.39
N LEU A 121 6.36 4.31 2.94
CA LEU A 121 6.76 5.02 1.72
C LEU A 121 8.18 5.58 1.84
N ILE A 122 8.50 6.23 2.97
CA ILE A 122 9.86 6.76 3.24
C ILE A 122 10.86 5.62 3.29
N TYR A 123 10.52 4.51 3.94
CA TYR A 123 11.36 3.31 3.98
C TYR A 123 11.61 2.76 2.57
N ASN A 124 10.57 2.61 1.75
CA ASN A 124 10.69 2.10 0.38
C ASN A 124 11.53 3.01 -0.54
N LEU A 125 11.43 4.33 -0.37
CA LEU A 125 12.27 5.31 -1.08
C LEU A 125 13.74 5.21 -0.63
N LYS A 126 13.97 5.04 0.68
CA LYS A 126 15.31 4.98 1.27
C LYS A 126 16.01 3.63 1.05
N LYS A 127 15.26 2.54 0.85
CA LYS A 127 15.77 1.17 0.61
C LYS A 127 16.58 1.03 -0.70
N SER A 128 16.77 2.10 -1.47
CA SER A 128 17.56 2.10 -2.71
C SER A 128 19.09 2.02 -2.51
N ILE A 129 19.62 2.01 -1.28
CA ILE A 129 21.07 2.11 -1.03
C ILE A 129 21.66 1.05 -0.09
N ASP A 130 20.89 0.37 0.78
CA ASP A 130 21.50 -0.56 1.75
C ASP A 130 20.64 -1.80 2.05
N ASP A 131 21.21 -2.93 1.62
CA ASP A 131 21.36 -4.25 2.25
C ASP A 131 20.21 -5.14 2.76
N ASN A 132 20.43 -6.42 2.43
CA ASN A 132 20.14 -7.65 3.15
C ASN A 132 20.14 -7.52 4.69
N SER A 133 19.04 -7.04 5.25
CA SER A 133 18.76 -7.25 6.67
C SER A 133 17.65 -8.29 6.80
N ASN A 134 18.07 -9.54 7.05
CA ASN A 134 17.24 -10.60 7.62
C ASN A 134 16.87 -10.21 9.06
N GLU A 135 16.03 -9.19 9.19
CA GLU A 135 15.56 -8.69 10.46
C GLU A 135 14.39 -9.58 10.90
N LYS A 136 14.71 -10.59 11.73
CA LYS A 136 13.73 -11.45 12.40
C LYS A 136 12.53 -10.62 12.86
N VAL A 137 11.37 -10.87 12.26
CA VAL A 137 10.12 -10.16 12.56
C VAL A 137 9.82 -10.32 14.05
N SER A 138 10.07 -9.25 14.83
CA SER A 138 9.82 -9.27 16.26
C SER A 138 8.32 -9.42 16.53
N VAL A 139 7.96 -10.11 17.63
CA VAL A 139 6.55 -10.29 18.05
C VAL A 139 5.83 -8.93 18.18
N LEU A 140 6.56 -7.89 18.57
CA LEU A 140 6.06 -6.51 18.63
C LEU A 140 5.67 -5.97 17.25
N LYS A 141 6.49 -6.21 16.22
CA LYS A 141 6.18 -5.82 14.82
C LYS A 141 4.92 -6.52 14.33
N ARG A 142 4.74 -7.80 14.65
CA ARG A 142 3.54 -8.57 14.30
C ARG A 142 2.27 -8.03 14.98
N ILE A 143 2.33 -7.74 16.28
CA ILE A 143 1.19 -7.13 17.02
C ILE A 143 0.85 -5.75 16.45
N TYR A 144 1.87 -4.94 16.16
CA TYR A 144 1.68 -3.63 15.53
C TYR A 144 0.99 -3.74 14.17
N MET A 145 1.44 -4.67 13.31
CA MET A 145 0.82 -4.90 11.99
C MET A 145 -0.63 -5.37 12.11
N LEU A 146 -0.96 -6.23 13.07
CA LEU A 146 -2.35 -6.61 13.34
C LEU A 146 -3.20 -5.38 13.70
N PHE A 147 -2.68 -4.48 14.54
CA PHE A 147 -3.40 -3.27 14.94
C PHE A 147 -3.63 -2.33 13.75
N VAL A 148 -2.64 -2.16 12.88
CA VAL A 148 -2.77 -1.40 11.62
C VAL A 148 -3.83 -2.02 10.72
N ASN A 149 -3.80 -3.35 10.51
CA ASN A 149 -4.73 -4.06 9.63
C ASN A 149 -6.18 -3.99 10.14
N ILE A 150 -6.39 -4.16 11.45
CA ILE A 150 -7.72 -3.99 12.05
C ILE A 150 -8.20 -2.55 11.89
N SER A 151 -7.33 -1.58 12.16
CA SER A 151 -7.66 -0.15 12.01
C SER A 151 -8.04 0.20 10.57
N ALA A 152 -7.29 -0.32 9.60
CA ALA A 152 -7.56 -0.21 8.18
C ALA A 152 -8.97 -0.72 7.83
N LEU A 153 -9.33 -1.92 8.27
CA LEU A 153 -10.65 -2.50 8.03
C LEU A 153 -11.77 -1.67 8.67
N VAL A 154 -11.58 -1.24 9.92
CA VAL A 154 -12.56 -0.37 10.63
C VAL A 154 -12.79 0.93 9.85
N ILE A 155 -11.73 1.61 9.41
CA ILE A 155 -11.85 2.84 8.61
C ILE A 155 -12.62 2.58 7.31
N ILE A 156 -12.31 1.49 6.60
CA ILE A 156 -12.98 1.16 5.34
C ILE A 156 -14.46 0.91 5.59
N THR A 157 -14.83 0.10 6.58
CA THR A 157 -16.23 -0.21 6.89
C THR A 157 -17.02 1.04 7.25
N PHE A 158 -16.53 1.88 8.16
CA PHE A 158 -17.24 3.09 8.57
C PHE A 158 -17.30 4.15 7.47
N SER A 159 -16.21 4.34 6.71
CA SER A 159 -16.24 5.27 5.57
C SER A 159 -17.18 4.79 4.46
N THR A 160 -17.28 3.48 4.23
CA THR A 160 -18.20 2.89 3.23
C THR A 160 -19.64 3.10 3.65
N TYR A 161 -19.94 2.79 4.91
CA TYR A 161 -21.25 3.02 5.49
C TYR A 161 -21.67 4.49 5.35
N ASN A 162 -20.78 5.41 5.73
CA ASN A 162 -21.09 6.83 5.63
C ASN A 162 -21.22 7.30 4.18
N LYS A 163 -20.35 6.87 3.27
CA LYS A 163 -20.40 7.29 1.86
C LYS A 163 -21.68 6.84 1.15
N PHE A 164 -22.15 5.62 1.39
CA PHE A 164 -23.26 5.04 0.62
C PHE A 164 -24.61 5.03 1.34
N PHE A 165 -24.62 5.01 2.68
CA PHE A 165 -25.86 4.84 3.45
C PHE A 165 -26.22 6.07 4.30
N GLN A 166 -25.26 6.91 4.66
CA GLN A 166 -25.49 8.11 5.47
C GLN A 166 -25.18 9.36 4.64
N LYS A 167 -26.13 9.75 3.76
CA LYS A 167 -26.05 11.02 3.03
C LYS A 167 -25.96 12.23 3.95
#